data_AF-A0A9D8RQI1-F1
#
_entry.id   AF-A0A9D8RQI1-F1
#
_cell.length_a   1.000
_cell.length_b   1.000
_cell.length_c   1.000
_cell.angle_alpha   90.00
_cell.angle_beta   90.00
_cell.angle_gamma   90.00
#
_symmetry.space_group_name_H-M   'P 1'
#
loop_
_entity.id
_entity.type
_entity.pdbx_description
1 polymer ?
#
loop_
_entity_poly.entity_id
_entity_poly.type
_entity_poly.pdbx_seq_one_letter_code
_entity_poly.pdbx_strand_id
1 'polypeptide(L)'
;MKNKKKAFTLTELLVVVIVIGVLSAAVLPKFSKVIETRKTTEAEELMASIRTEQEKRCALDKPYIVDDISRLNDIVTNPDTKNYKITLQGTGVIASSKGNYSYNLQMPSYADGRICCDGDDCAKLNKNYPSCQGFTYEPSPDSCAGTITPVEPEPIPCLGSDTQP
;
A
#
# COMPACT_ATOMS: atom_id res chain seq x y z
N MET A 1 -22.14 15.68 -61.18
CA MET A 1 -22.57 16.34 -59.92
C MET A 1 -21.32 16.74 -59.14
N LYS A 2 -21.08 18.05 -58.93
CA LYS A 2 -19.90 18.55 -58.19
C LYS A 2 -20.23 18.59 -56.69
N ASN A 3 -19.67 17.65 -55.94
CA ASN A 3 -19.76 17.63 -54.48
C ASN A 3 -18.99 18.83 -53.91
N LYS A 4 -19.71 19.85 -53.43
CA LYS A 4 -19.11 20.94 -52.66
C LYS A 4 -18.71 20.38 -51.30
N LYS A 5 -17.42 20.08 -51.12
CA LYS A 5 -16.87 19.79 -49.78
C LYS A 5 -16.99 21.07 -48.95
N LYS A 6 -17.81 21.07 -47.91
CA LYS A 6 -17.84 22.17 -46.94
C LYS A 6 -16.51 22.18 -46.20
N ALA A 7 -15.75 23.26 -46.34
CA ALA A 7 -14.56 23.51 -45.54
C ALA A 7 -14.98 24.18 -44.23
N PHE A 8 -14.38 23.77 -43.11
CA PHE A 8 -14.58 24.38 -41.80
C PHE A 8 -14.17 25.85 -41.82
N THR A 9 -14.96 26.71 -41.18
CA THR A 9 -14.61 28.13 -41.06
C THR A 9 -13.59 28.35 -39.94
N LEU A 10 -12.72 29.36 -40.08
CA LEU A 10 -11.71 29.68 -39.07
C LEU A 10 -12.35 30.03 -37.71
N THR A 11 -13.49 30.73 -37.74
CA THR A 11 -14.24 31.12 -36.54
C THR A 11 -14.87 29.93 -35.81
N GLU A 12 -15.28 28.90 -36.55
CA GLU A 12 -15.82 27.66 -36.00
C GLU A 12 -14.74 26.84 -35.29
N LEU A 13 -13.52 26.80 -35.86
CA LEU A 13 -12.37 26.23 -35.15
C LEU A 13 -11.97 27.07 -33.93
N LEU A 14 -12.02 28.40 -34.03
CA LEU A 14 -11.66 29.32 -32.94
C LEU A 14 -12.59 29.17 -31.73
N VAL A 15 -13.90 29.10 -31.92
CA VAL A 15 -14.83 28.92 -30.79
C VAL A 15 -14.65 27.55 -30.13
N VAL A 16 -14.37 26.51 -30.91
CA VAL A 16 -14.14 25.15 -30.38
C VAL A 16 -12.91 25.13 -29.48
N VAL A 17 -11.79 25.72 -29.89
CA VAL A 17 -10.56 25.74 -29.06
C VAL A 17 -10.74 26.56 -27.78
N ILE A 18 -11.56 27.63 -27.81
CA ILE A 18 -11.90 28.41 -26.63
C ILE A 18 -12.75 27.57 -25.66
N VAL A 19 -13.79 26.88 -26.17
CA VAL A 19 -14.68 26.07 -25.32
C VAL A 19 -13.91 24.90 -24.68
N ILE A 20 -13.11 24.14 -25.43
CA ILE A 20 -12.29 23.06 -24.85
C ILE A 20 -11.21 23.60 -23.90
N GLY A 21 -10.70 24.82 -24.14
CA GLY A 21 -9.73 25.47 -23.27
C GLY A 21 -10.29 25.76 -21.89
N VAL A 22 -11.49 26.37 -21.82
CA VAL A 22 -12.17 26.68 -20.54
C VAL A 22 -12.54 25.40 -19.79
N LEU A 23 -13.07 24.39 -20.50
CA LEU A 23 -13.42 23.11 -19.87
C LEU A 23 -12.18 22.38 -19.32
N SER A 24 -11.08 22.36 -20.09
CA SER A 24 -9.82 21.74 -19.66
C SER A 24 -9.26 22.39 -18.41
N ALA A 25 -9.26 23.73 -18.34
CA ALA A 25 -8.73 24.47 -17.21
C ALA A 25 -9.42 24.12 -15.88
N ALA A 26 -10.73 23.88 -15.89
CA ALA A 26 -11.49 23.50 -14.70
C ALA A 26 -11.33 22.01 -14.30
N VAL A 27 -11.05 21.13 -15.26
CA VAL A 27 -11.01 19.67 -15.04
C VAL A 27 -9.63 19.17 -14.62
N LEU A 28 -8.56 19.73 -15.18
CA LEU A 28 -7.18 19.30 -14.89
C LEU A 28 -6.81 19.19 -13.40
N PRO A 29 -7.13 20.15 -12.51
CA PRO A 29 -6.75 20.02 -11.09
C PRO A 29 -7.44 18.84 -10.39
N LYS A 30 -8.64 18.45 -10.84
CA LYS A 30 -9.38 17.32 -10.26
C LYS A 30 -8.80 15.97 -10.69
N PHE A 31 -8.17 15.91 -11.86
CA PHE A 31 -7.67 14.67 -12.44
C PHE A 31 -6.55 14.03 -11.60
N SER A 32 -5.64 14.84 -11.05
CA SER A 32 -4.56 14.35 -10.18
C SER A 32 -5.09 13.63 -8.93
N LYS A 33 -6.15 14.17 -8.30
CA LYS A 33 -6.78 13.54 -7.13
C LYS A 33 -7.43 12.20 -7.48
N VAL A 34 -8.05 12.10 -8.66
CA VAL A 34 -8.65 10.85 -9.14
C VAL A 34 -7.60 9.78 -9.41
N ILE A 35 -6.46 10.14 -10.03
CA ILE A 35 -5.35 9.20 -10.23
C ILE A 35 -4.86 8.67 -8.88
N GLU A 36 -4.63 9.57 -7.93
CA GLU A 36 -4.10 9.16 -6.63
C GLU A 36 -5.09 8.27 -5.88
N THR A 37 -6.39 8.54 -5.99
CA THR A 37 -7.45 7.68 -5.44
C THR A 37 -7.41 6.26 -6.04
N ARG A 38 -7.14 6.12 -7.35
CA ARG A 38 -7.02 4.81 -7.98
C ARG A 38 -5.83 4.04 -7.44
N LYS A 39 -4.70 4.72 -7.25
CA LYS A 39 -3.53 4.12 -6.62
C LYS A 39 -3.84 3.68 -5.18
N THR A 40 -4.48 4.53 -4.37
CA THR A 40 -4.80 4.14 -2.98
C THR A 40 -5.73 2.93 -2.93
N THR A 41 -6.70 2.85 -3.86
CA THR A 41 -7.58 1.67 -3.96
C THR A 41 -6.80 0.41 -4.36
N GLU A 42 -5.84 0.51 -5.29
CA GLU A 42 -4.95 -0.60 -5.64
C GLU A 42 -4.15 -1.08 -4.42
N ALA A 43 -3.60 -0.16 -3.63
CA ALA A 43 -2.88 -0.48 -2.41
C ALA A 43 -3.80 -1.14 -1.36
N GLU A 44 -5.02 -0.64 -1.18
CA GLU A 44 -6.02 -1.24 -0.28
C GLU A 44 -6.39 -2.67 -0.68
N GLU A 45 -6.61 -2.93 -1.97
CA GLU A 45 -6.92 -4.26 -2.49
C GLU A 45 -5.77 -5.24 -2.26
N LEU A 46 -4.53 -4.80 -2.49
CA LEU A 46 -3.33 -5.59 -2.19
C LEU A 46 -3.20 -5.85 -0.68
N MET A 47 -3.35 -4.83 0.16
CA MET A 47 -3.29 -4.99 1.62
C MET A 47 -4.39 -5.93 2.15
N ALA A 48 -5.60 -5.87 1.61
CA ALA A 48 -6.69 -6.78 1.96
C ALA A 48 -6.40 -8.23 1.54
N SER A 49 -5.76 -8.43 0.40
CA SER A 49 -5.33 -9.76 -0.07
C SER A 49 -4.23 -10.34 0.83
N ILE A 50 -3.24 -9.52 1.19
CA ILE A 50 -2.18 -9.90 2.15
C ILE A 50 -2.80 -10.27 3.49
N ARG A 51 -3.69 -9.43 4.03
CA ARG A 51 -4.40 -9.70 5.29
C ARG A 51 -5.09 -11.04 5.26
N THR A 52 -5.86 -11.32 4.20
CA THR A 52 -6.63 -12.57 4.08
C THR A 52 -5.72 -13.80 4.16
N GLU A 53 -4.55 -13.77 3.52
CA GLU A 53 -3.63 -14.90 3.56
C GLU A 53 -2.88 -15.01 4.90
N GLN A 54 -2.54 -13.88 5.52
CA GLN A 54 -1.92 -13.86 6.84
C GLN A 54 -2.89 -14.41 7.90
N GLU A 55 -4.15 -13.96 7.89
CA GLU A 55 -5.21 -14.47 8.77
C GLU A 55 -5.49 -15.97 8.52
N LYS A 56 -5.47 -16.40 7.25
CA LYS A 56 -5.58 -17.82 6.92
C LYS A 56 -4.42 -18.65 7.46
N ARG A 57 -3.17 -18.14 7.40
CA ARG A 57 -2.02 -18.79 8.03
C ARG A 57 -2.20 -18.90 9.53
N CYS A 58 -2.69 -17.83 10.15
CA CYS A 58 -2.97 -17.80 11.58
C CYS A 58 -3.99 -18.85 12.00
N ALA A 59 -5.08 -18.99 11.23
CA ALA A 59 -6.09 -20.03 11.46
C ALA A 59 -5.58 -21.47 11.27
N LEU A 60 -4.38 -21.66 10.70
CA LEU A 60 -3.70 -22.95 10.53
C LEU A 60 -2.54 -23.12 11.53
N ASP A 61 -2.53 -22.34 12.62
CA ASP A 61 -1.49 -22.30 13.64
C ASP A 61 -0.09 -21.98 13.07
N LYS A 62 -0.04 -21.19 11.98
CA LYS A 62 1.21 -20.71 11.38
C LYS A 62 1.38 -19.21 11.65
N PRO A 63 2.57 -18.76 12.08
CA PRO A 63 2.82 -17.34 12.30
C PRO A 63 2.75 -16.56 10.99
N TYR A 64 2.46 -15.26 11.10
CA TYR A 64 2.52 -14.34 9.97
C TYR A 64 3.92 -14.29 9.39
N ILE A 65 3.97 -14.10 8.08
CA ILE A 65 5.24 -13.86 7.39
C ILE A 65 5.67 -12.42 7.63
N VAL A 66 6.88 -12.28 8.14
CA VAL A 66 7.61 -11.01 8.28
C VAL A 66 8.74 -10.97 7.26
N ASP A 67 9.08 -9.75 6.80
CA ASP A 67 10.26 -9.39 6.00
C ASP A 67 10.43 -10.01 4.61
N ASP A 68 9.93 -11.23 4.35
CA ASP A 68 10.08 -11.94 3.09
C ASP A 68 8.76 -12.06 2.33
N ILE A 69 8.45 -11.01 1.55
CA ILE A 69 7.29 -10.97 0.66
C ILE A 69 7.33 -12.12 -0.37
N SER A 70 8.50 -12.69 -0.67
CA SER A 70 8.62 -13.80 -1.63
C SER A 70 7.83 -15.04 -1.21
N ARG A 71 7.60 -15.22 0.10
CA ARG A 71 6.78 -16.30 0.66
C ARG A 71 5.27 -16.09 0.42
N LEU A 72 4.90 -14.93 -0.13
CA LEU A 72 3.56 -14.54 -0.57
C LEU A 72 3.50 -14.28 -2.09
N ASN A 73 4.43 -14.82 -2.88
CA ASN A 73 4.50 -14.59 -4.33
C ASN A 73 3.22 -14.94 -5.10
N ASP A 74 2.39 -15.85 -4.59
CA ASP A 74 1.08 -16.19 -5.17
C ASP A 74 0.05 -15.05 -5.07
N ILE A 75 0.33 -14.04 -4.23
CA ILE A 75 -0.58 -12.93 -3.90
C ILE A 75 0.06 -11.59 -4.24
N VAL A 76 1.34 -11.43 -3.93
CA VAL A 76 2.13 -10.24 -4.23
C VAL A 76 3.27 -10.66 -5.14
N THR A 77 3.03 -10.56 -6.45
CA THR A 77 4.03 -10.93 -7.48
C THR A 77 5.26 -10.02 -7.46
N ASN A 78 5.10 -8.78 -7.00
CA ASN A 78 6.19 -7.84 -6.83
C ASN A 78 5.93 -6.88 -5.66
N PRO A 79 6.77 -6.88 -4.61
CA PRO A 79 6.65 -5.95 -3.49
C PRO A 79 6.92 -4.49 -3.90
N ASP A 80 7.68 -4.29 -4.99
CA ASP A 80 8.00 -2.99 -5.54
C ASP A 80 7.17 -2.75 -6.81
N THR A 81 5.92 -2.36 -6.62
CA THR A 81 5.04 -1.98 -7.73
C THR A 81 5.42 -0.60 -8.27
N LYS A 82 4.89 -0.25 -9.44
CA LYS A 82 5.08 1.08 -10.04
C LYS A 82 4.62 2.22 -9.11
N ASN A 83 3.58 1.98 -8.32
CA ASN A 83 2.91 3.00 -7.51
C ASN A 83 3.26 2.92 -6.02
N TYR A 84 3.64 1.74 -5.52
CA TYR A 84 3.89 1.50 -4.10
C TYR A 84 5.03 0.52 -3.87
N LYS A 85 5.73 0.73 -2.75
CA LYS A 85 6.59 -0.29 -2.13
C LYS A 85 5.86 -0.89 -0.93
N ILE A 86 5.66 -2.20 -0.96
CA ILE A 86 5.04 -2.97 0.11
C ILE A 86 6.13 -3.45 1.08
N THR A 87 5.85 -3.37 2.37
CA THR A 87 6.73 -3.87 3.43
C THR A 87 5.87 -4.55 4.49
N LEU A 88 6.13 -5.83 4.73
CA LEU A 88 5.44 -6.57 5.79
C LEU A 88 6.06 -6.22 7.14
N GLN A 89 5.25 -6.22 8.19
CA GLN A 89 5.64 -6.09 9.57
C GLN A 89 5.14 -7.31 10.37
N GLY A 90 5.64 -7.47 11.60
CA GLY A 90 5.23 -8.50 12.55
C GLY A 90 3.72 -8.72 12.65
N THR A 91 2.97 -7.62 12.69
CA THR A 91 1.52 -7.63 12.89
C THR A 91 0.76 -7.02 11.73
N GLY A 92 1.42 -6.42 10.74
CA GLY A 92 0.76 -5.53 9.79
C GLY A 92 1.53 -5.33 8.49
N VAL A 93 1.09 -4.39 7.65
CA VAL A 93 1.70 -4.09 6.35
C VAL A 93 1.75 -2.59 6.09
N ILE A 94 2.83 -2.13 5.45
CA ILE A 94 3.02 -0.76 4.98
C ILE A 94 3.04 -0.76 3.45
N ALA A 95 2.29 0.15 2.84
CA ALA A 95 2.39 0.52 1.44
C ALA A 95 2.89 1.97 1.33
N SER A 96 4.17 2.13 0.98
CA SER A 96 4.80 3.44 0.79
C SER A 96 4.57 3.95 -0.63
N SER A 97 4.00 5.15 -0.79
CA SER A 97 3.68 5.70 -2.10
C SER A 97 4.93 6.02 -2.92
N LYS A 98 4.80 5.91 -4.25
CA LYS A 98 5.80 6.34 -5.23
C LYS A 98 5.24 7.41 -6.16
N GLY A 99 6.07 8.41 -6.44
CA GLY A 99 5.76 9.50 -7.36
C GLY A 99 5.70 10.86 -6.68
N ASN A 100 4.74 11.69 -7.08
CA ASN A 100 4.67 13.11 -6.66
C ASN A 100 4.03 13.33 -5.29
N TYR A 101 3.41 12.30 -4.71
CA TYR A 101 2.82 12.34 -3.39
C TYR A 101 3.61 11.41 -2.46
N SER A 102 3.93 11.89 -1.27
CA SER A 102 4.66 11.17 -0.22
C SER A 102 3.71 10.88 0.95
N TYR A 103 3.26 9.64 1.01
CA TYR A 103 2.47 9.11 2.12
C TYR A 103 2.65 7.59 2.22
N ASN A 104 2.44 7.06 3.41
CA ASN A 104 2.51 5.65 3.72
C ASN A 104 1.14 5.22 4.23
N LEU A 105 0.47 4.35 3.47
CA LEU A 105 -0.70 3.66 3.99
C LEU A 105 -0.22 2.49 4.85
N GLN A 106 -0.75 2.36 6.05
CA GLN A 106 -0.35 1.28 6.95
C GLN A 106 -1.59 0.58 7.47
N MET A 107 -1.50 -0.74 7.56
CA MET A 107 -2.40 -1.58 8.32
C MET A 107 -1.61 -2.10 9.52
N PRO A 108 -1.78 -1.52 10.72
CA PRO A 108 -0.97 -1.86 11.89
C PRO A 108 -1.19 -3.30 12.39
N SER A 109 -2.38 -3.85 12.16
CA SER A 109 -2.77 -5.20 12.56
C SER A 109 -3.56 -5.92 11.46
N TYR A 110 -3.12 -7.12 11.07
CA TYR A 110 -3.87 -8.01 10.18
C TYR A 110 -5.19 -8.45 10.82
N ALA A 111 -5.25 -8.62 12.13
CA ALA A 111 -6.47 -9.01 12.83
C ALA A 111 -7.56 -7.91 12.72
N ASP A 112 -7.21 -6.66 13.05
CA ASP A 112 -8.15 -5.53 13.05
C ASP A 112 -8.47 -5.04 11.62
N GLY A 113 -7.49 -5.08 10.70
CA GLY A 113 -7.70 -4.73 9.30
C GLY A 113 -7.96 -3.24 9.02
N ARG A 114 -7.83 -2.35 10.02
CA ARG A 114 -7.94 -0.90 9.83
C ARG A 114 -6.72 -0.36 9.10
N ILE A 115 -6.96 0.63 8.25
CA ILE A 115 -5.93 1.32 7.47
C ILE A 115 -5.80 2.74 7.99
N CYS A 116 -4.57 3.14 8.27
CA CYS A 116 -4.17 4.50 8.63
C CYS A 116 -3.22 5.06 7.56
N CYS A 117 -3.00 6.37 7.59
CA CYS A 117 -2.06 7.04 6.70
C CYS A 117 -1.09 7.89 7.51
N ASP A 118 0.18 7.87 7.10
CA ASP A 118 1.22 8.73 7.62
C ASP A 118 1.94 9.48 6.48
N GLY A 119 2.29 10.74 6.71
CA GLY A 119 2.91 11.62 5.71
C GLY A 119 2.10 12.87 5.37
N ASP A 120 2.79 13.88 4.83
CA ASP A 120 2.26 15.23 4.57
C ASP A 120 1.10 15.24 3.56
N ASP A 121 1.08 14.26 2.67
CA ASP A 121 0.11 14.18 1.58
C ASP A 121 -1.14 13.37 1.90
N CYS A 122 -1.25 12.78 3.10
CA CYS A 122 -2.44 12.03 3.52
C CYS A 122 -3.72 12.87 3.45
N ALA A 123 -3.64 14.17 3.76
CA ALA A 123 -4.77 15.10 3.67
C ALA A 123 -5.24 15.39 2.22
N LYS A 124 -4.38 15.11 1.23
CA LYS A 124 -4.68 15.35 -0.20
C LYS A 124 -5.40 14.15 -0.84
N LEU A 125 -5.43 13.01 -0.15
CA LEU A 125 -6.15 11.82 -0.60
C LEU A 125 -7.66 12.06 -0.61
N ASN A 126 -8.38 11.24 -1.37
CA ASN A 126 -9.83 11.37 -1.46
C ASN A 126 -10.56 10.75 -0.26
N LYS A 127 -9.96 9.75 0.38
CA LYS A 127 -10.46 9.16 1.62
C LYS A 127 -9.75 9.81 2.81
N ASN A 128 -10.50 10.01 3.90
CA ASN A 128 -9.94 10.49 5.15
C ASN A 128 -9.41 9.30 5.95
N TYR A 129 -8.10 9.08 5.91
CA TYR A 129 -7.45 8.05 6.72
C TYR A 129 -7.07 8.63 8.08
N PRO A 130 -7.29 7.89 9.18
CA PRO A 130 -6.80 8.29 10.49
C PRO A 130 -5.26 8.24 10.53
N SER A 131 -4.65 8.99 11.45
CA SER A 131 -3.21 8.98 11.68
C SER A 131 -2.75 7.64 12.30
N CYS A 132 -1.59 7.13 11.87
CA CYS A 132 -1.07 5.86 12.38
C CYS A 132 -0.59 5.88 13.84
N GLN A 133 -0.31 7.06 14.40
CA GLN A 133 0.24 7.23 15.76
C GLN A 133 -0.68 6.76 16.90
N GLY A 134 -1.98 6.57 16.66
CA GLY A 134 -2.95 6.12 17.65
C GLY A 134 -3.25 4.62 17.62
N PHE A 135 -2.68 3.88 16.67
CA PHE A 135 -2.92 2.45 16.51
C PHE A 135 -1.76 1.66 17.10
N THR A 136 -1.70 1.56 18.42
CA THR A 136 -0.82 0.60 19.10
C THR A 136 -1.57 -0.72 19.19
N TYR A 137 -1.19 -1.68 18.35
CA TYR A 137 -1.61 -3.07 18.53
C TYR A 137 -0.50 -3.78 19.29
N GLU A 138 -0.70 -4.01 20.59
CA GLU A 138 0.13 -4.98 21.29
C GLU A 138 -0.25 -6.37 20.79
N PRO A 139 0.70 -7.18 20.30
CA PRO A 139 0.40 -8.55 19.93
C PRO A 139 -0.09 -9.27 21.20
N SER A 140 -1.34 -9.71 21.20
CA SER A 140 -1.79 -10.63 22.24
C SER A 140 -0.93 -11.89 22.21
N PRO A 141 -0.69 -12.57 23.35
CA PRO A 141 0.09 -13.81 23.37
C PRO A 141 -0.49 -14.92 22.47
N ASP A 142 -1.81 -14.87 22.19
CA ASP A 142 -2.51 -15.76 21.25
C ASP A 142 -2.53 -15.23 19.80
N SER A 143 -1.81 -14.15 19.50
CA SER A 143 -1.76 -13.59 18.14
C SER A 143 -0.69 -14.27 17.31
N CYS A 144 -1.00 -14.54 16.04
CA CYS A 144 -0.05 -15.10 15.08
C CYS A 144 1.04 -14.10 14.63
N ALA A 145 1.30 -13.07 15.43
CA ALA A 145 2.33 -12.08 15.19
C ALA A 145 3.65 -12.79 14.88
N GLY A 146 4.21 -12.53 13.70
CA GLY A 146 5.54 -13.02 13.38
C GLY A 146 6.55 -12.26 14.23
N THR A 147 7.41 -12.96 14.95
CA THR A 147 8.53 -12.33 15.65
C THR A 147 9.50 -11.78 14.61
N ILE A 148 9.70 -10.46 14.59
CA ILE A 148 10.92 -9.86 14.01
C ILE A 148 12.02 -10.20 15.00
N THR A 149 12.60 -11.40 14.93
CA THR A 149 13.77 -11.71 15.76
C THR A 149 14.96 -10.91 15.23
N PRO A 150 15.59 -10.00 15.99
CA PRO A 150 17.04 -9.87 15.87
C PRO A 150 17.58 -11.28 16.12
N VAL A 151 18.53 -11.74 15.29
CA VAL A 151 19.21 -13.01 15.51
C VAL A 151 19.70 -13.05 16.97
N GLU A 152 19.03 -13.82 17.81
CA GLU A 152 19.55 -14.16 19.13
C GLU A 152 20.74 -15.10 18.87
N PRO A 153 21.94 -14.79 19.37
CA PRO A 153 23.09 -15.66 19.16
C PRO A 153 22.76 -17.02 19.79
N GLU A 154 22.93 -18.09 19.00
CA GLU A 154 22.73 -19.46 19.46
C GLU A 154 23.42 -19.67 20.81
N PRO A 155 22.79 -20.35 21.79
CA PRO A 155 23.44 -20.62 23.06
C PRO A 155 24.67 -21.50 22.80
N ILE A 156 25.84 -20.95 23.14
CA ILE A 156 27.11 -21.66 23.12
C ILE A 156 26.94 -22.91 24.01
N PRO A 157 27.11 -24.13 23.47
CA PRO A 157 27.08 -25.31 24.32
C PRO A 157 28.29 -25.27 25.25
N CYS A 158 28.04 -25.25 26.56
CA CYS A 158 29.10 -25.44 27.55
C CYS A 158 29.68 -26.85 27.40
N LEU A 159 30.84 -26.95 26.75
CA LEU A 159 31.67 -28.13 26.73
C LEU A 159 32.33 -28.30 28.11
N GLY A 160 31.86 -29.32 28.84
CA GLY A 160 32.63 -30.24 29.69
C GLY A 160 33.57 -29.72 30.77
N SER A 161 33.34 -30.17 32.00
CA SER A 161 34.42 -30.82 32.76
C SER A 161 33.82 -31.82 33.75
N ASP A 162 34.01 -33.09 33.43
CA ASP A 162 33.96 -34.17 34.40
C ASP A 162 34.97 -33.90 35.50
N THR A 163 34.55 -33.98 36.76
CA THR A 163 35.38 -34.51 37.85
C THR A 163 34.51 -34.76 39.08
N GLN A 164 34.13 -36.04 39.24
CA GLN A 164 33.73 -36.63 40.52
C GLN A 164 35.01 -37.20 41.19
N PRO A 165 35.11 -37.29 42.54
CA PRO A 165 36.38 -37.21 43.28
C PRO A 165 37.31 -38.41 43.17
#